data_AF-A0A959RNW4-F1
#
_entry.id   AF-A0A959RNW4-F1
#
_cell.length_a   1.000
_cell.length_b   1.000
_cell.length_c   1.000
_cell.angle_alpha   90.00
_cell.angle_beta   90.00
_cell.angle_gamma   90.00
#
_symmetry.space_group_name_H-M   'P 1'
#
loop_
_entity.id
_entity.type
_entity.pdbx_description
1 polymer ?
#
loop_
_entity_poly.entity_id
_entity_poly.type
_entity_poly.pdbx_seq_one_letter_code
_entity_poly.pdbx_strand_id
1 'polypeptide(L)'
;HFFFVKKPFSFFGNCFQILLAQKTWIGYDTKKKNLPSVRKAVIANNGIPAAWQQPLPEESLQMVDYWYARDYEPMDDVKLIWKMYRRLGE
;
A
#
# COMPACT_ATOMS: atom_id res chain seq x y z
N HIS A 1 24.63 -4.72 -7.80
CA HIS A 1 23.58 -5.70 -7.51
C HIS A 1 22.29 -4.95 -7.11
N PHE A 2 21.66 -4.21 -8.04
CA PHE A 2 20.67 -3.15 -7.70
C PHE A 2 19.34 -3.23 -8.47
N PHE A 3 18.86 -4.44 -8.81
CA PHE A 3 17.62 -4.62 -9.58
C PHE A 3 16.81 -5.83 -9.11
N PHE A 4 16.22 -5.79 -7.91
CA PHE A 4 15.40 -6.92 -7.41
C PHE A 4 13.93 -6.59 -7.14
N VAL A 5 13.37 -5.56 -7.79
CA VAL A 5 11.91 -5.41 -7.91
C VAL A 5 11.44 -6.27 -9.08
N LYS A 6 10.39 -7.09 -8.89
CA LYS A 6 9.91 -8.05 -9.90
C LYS A 6 9.50 -7.39 -11.22
N LYS A 7 8.90 -6.19 -11.14
CA LYS A 7 8.36 -5.43 -12.27
C LYS A 7 8.99 -4.01 -12.27
N PRO A 8 10.23 -3.85 -12.76
CA PRO A 8 10.97 -2.59 -12.62
C PRO A 8 10.30 -1.42 -13.35
N PHE A 9 9.78 -1.62 -14.57
CA PHE A 9 9.09 -0.55 -15.31
C PHE A 9 7.85 -0.03 -14.59
N SER A 10 7.04 -0.94 -14.02
CA SER A 10 5.87 -0.59 -13.22
C SER A 10 6.27 0.12 -11.93
N PHE A 11 7.35 -0.31 -11.28
CA PHE A 11 7.91 0.36 -10.10
C PHE A 11 8.29 1.82 -10.41
N PHE A 12 9.01 2.08 -11.50
CA PHE A 12 9.32 3.45 -11.91
C PHE A 12 8.05 4.26 -12.19
N GLY A 13 7.04 3.66 -12.83
CA GLY A 13 5.73 4.27 -13.03
C GLY A 13 5.04 4.63 -11.69
N ASN A 14 5.09 3.73 -10.71
CA ASN A 14 4.58 3.98 -9.36
C ASN A 14 5.35 5.11 -8.68
N CYS A 15 6.69 5.17 -8.79
CA CYS A 15 7.50 6.27 -8.26
C CYS A 15 7.03 7.63 -8.83
N PHE A 16 6.87 7.74 -10.15
CA PHE A 16 6.37 8.98 -10.77
C PHE A 16 4.96 9.34 -10.30
N GLN A 17 4.05 8.36 -10.23
CA GLN A 17 2.69 8.59 -9.76
C GLN A 17 2.65 9.03 -8.29
N ILE A 18 3.59 8.57 -7.46
CA ILE A 18 3.71 8.99 -6.06
C ILE A 18 4.29 10.40 -5.95
N LEU A 19 5.32 10.73 -6.73
CA LEU A 19 5.88 12.09 -6.80
C LEU A 19 4.86 13.11 -7.31
N LEU A 20 3.99 12.71 -8.24
CA LEU A 20 2.85 13.50 -8.72
C LEU A 20 1.64 13.48 -7.78
N ALA A 21 1.77 12.91 -6.57
CA ALA A 21 0.72 12.81 -5.57
C ALA A 21 -0.58 12.19 -6.12
N GLN A 22 -0.46 11.17 -6.96
CA GLN A 22 -1.58 10.37 -7.48
C GLN A 22 -1.75 9.05 -6.73
N LYS A 23 -0.67 8.54 -6.15
CA LYS A 23 -0.61 7.30 -5.37
C LYS A 23 0.14 7.49 -4.05
N THR A 24 0.03 6.50 -3.16
CA THR A 24 0.90 6.31 -2.00
C THR A 24 1.53 4.92 -2.05
N TRP A 25 2.62 4.72 -1.30
CA TRP A 25 3.21 3.39 -1.16
C TRP A 25 2.31 2.45 -0.37
N ILE A 26 1.83 2.92 0.78
CA ILE A 26 0.92 2.20 1.68
C ILE A 26 -0.38 2.98 1.83
N GLY A 27 -1.48 2.27 2.06
CA GLY A 27 -2.78 2.85 2.35
C GLY A 27 -3.85 1.77 2.53
N TYR A 28 -5.09 2.23 2.55
CA TYR A 28 -6.24 1.37 2.79
C TYR A 28 -6.49 0.40 1.66
N ASP A 29 -7.05 -0.74 2.02
CA ASP A 29 -7.54 -1.72 1.05
C ASP A 29 -8.99 -1.43 0.63
N THR A 30 -9.80 -0.93 1.56
CA THR A 30 -11.23 -0.70 1.36
C THR A 30 -11.55 0.78 1.13
N LYS A 31 -12.61 1.05 0.36
CA LYS A 31 -13.14 2.42 0.15
C LYS A 31 -14.22 2.74 1.18
N LYS A 32 -13.86 2.80 2.45
CA LYS A 32 -14.81 3.14 3.52
C LYS A 32 -15.02 4.65 3.64
N LYS A 33 -16.28 5.10 3.66
CA LYS A 33 -16.66 6.53 3.72
C LYS A 33 -16.26 7.25 5.02
N ASN A 34 -16.00 6.51 6.10
CA ASN A 34 -15.76 7.07 7.44
C ASN A 34 -14.27 7.06 7.85
N LEU A 35 -13.37 6.80 6.91
CA LEU A 35 -11.92 6.93 7.14
C LEU A 35 -11.41 8.22 6.49
N PRO A 36 -10.34 8.82 7.00
CA PRO A 36 -9.65 9.91 6.32
C PRO A 36 -9.36 9.52 4.86
N SER A 37 -9.47 10.45 3.92
CA SER A 37 -9.21 10.12 2.52
C SER A 37 -7.70 9.90 2.29
N VAL A 38 -7.33 8.68 1.87
CA VAL A 38 -5.97 8.36 1.41
C VAL A 38 -6.02 8.04 -0.08
N ARG A 39 -4.96 8.40 -0.80
CA ARG A 39 -4.83 8.10 -2.24
C ARG A 39 -4.70 6.59 -2.44
N LYS A 40 -4.84 6.16 -3.71
CA LYS A 40 -4.67 4.75 -4.05
C LYS A 40 -3.25 4.28 -3.67
N ALA A 41 -3.18 3.21 -2.88
CA ALA A 41 -1.92 2.62 -2.47
C ALA A 41 -1.38 1.61 -3.49
N VAL A 42 -0.07 1.39 -3.48
CA VAL A 42 0.58 0.28 -4.20
C VAL A 42 0.46 -1.02 -3.38
N ILE A 43 0.75 -0.92 -2.08
CA ILE A 43 0.65 -2.01 -1.10
C ILE A 43 -0.45 -1.64 -0.10
N ALA A 44 -1.37 -2.56 0.18
CA ALA A 44 -2.33 -2.37 1.27
C ALA A 44 -1.60 -2.47 2.63
N ASN A 45 -2.16 -1.84 3.66
CA ASN A 45 -1.63 -1.87 5.04
C ASN A 45 -1.44 -3.29 5.63
N ASN A 46 -2.05 -4.31 5.05
CA ASN A 46 -1.86 -5.73 5.39
C ASN A 46 -0.61 -6.36 4.72
N GLY A 47 0.13 -5.62 3.90
CA GLY A 47 1.33 -6.06 3.20
C GLY A 47 1.10 -6.84 1.92
N ILE A 48 -0.13 -6.86 1.40
CA ILE A 48 -0.49 -7.46 0.13
C ILE A 48 -0.59 -6.35 -0.91
N PRO A 49 -0.09 -6.53 -2.15
CA PRO A 49 -0.31 -5.55 -3.21
C PRO A 49 -1.79 -5.20 -3.35
N ALA A 50 -2.12 -3.91 -3.36
CA ALA A 50 -3.51 -3.46 -3.41
C ALA A 50 -4.21 -3.82 -4.73
N ALA A 51 -3.44 -4.21 -5.75
CA ALA A 51 -3.95 -4.71 -7.03
C ALA A 51 -4.35 -6.20 -6.98
N TRP A 52 -3.98 -6.94 -5.94
CA TRP A 52 -4.27 -8.37 -5.82
C TRP A 52 -5.59 -8.61 -5.10
N GLN A 53 -6.16 -9.80 -5.29
CA GLN A 53 -7.31 -10.24 -4.50
C GLN A 53 -6.87 -10.44 -3.05
N GLN A 54 -7.56 -9.77 -2.14
CA GLN A 54 -7.31 -9.93 -0.73
C GLN A 54 -7.86 -11.25 -0.21
N PRO A 55 -7.14 -11.94 0.68
CA PRO A 55 -7.57 -13.22 1.24
C PRO A 55 -8.62 -13.06 2.36
N LEU A 56 -8.81 -11.83 2.86
CA LEU A 56 -9.71 -11.54 3.96
C LEU A 56 -11.08 -11.07 3.45
N PRO A 57 -12.17 -11.34 4.19
CA PRO A 57 -13.48 -10.73 3.94
C PRO A 57 -13.41 -9.20 4.06
N GLU A 58 -14.34 -8.51 3.40
CA GLU A 58 -14.38 -7.05 3.36
C GLU A 58 -14.49 -6.45 4.77
N GLU A 59 -15.31 -7.02 5.65
CA GLU A 59 -15.48 -6.53 7.02
C GLU A 59 -14.16 -6.57 7.80
N SER A 60 -13.39 -7.64 7.64
CA SER A 60 -12.08 -7.79 8.27
C SER A 60 -11.08 -6.77 7.74
N LEU A 61 -11.07 -6.54 6.42
CA LEU A 61 -10.20 -5.53 5.79
C LEU A 61 -10.55 -4.11 6.26
N GLN A 62 -11.84 -3.80 6.40
CA GLN A 62 -12.29 -2.54 6.97
C GLN A 62 -11.84 -2.33 8.43
N MET A 63 -11.75 -3.39 9.22
CA MET A 63 -11.23 -3.30 10.59
C MET A 63 -9.72 -3.06 10.59
N VAL A 64 -8.97 -3.72 9.71
CA VAL A 64 -7.53 -3.47 9.53
C VAL A 64 -7.29 -2.02 9.10
N ASP A 65 -8.06 -1.51 8.14
CA ASP A 65 -8.00 -0.11 7.69
C ASP A 65 -8.30 0.88 8.82
N TYR A 66 -9.28 0.55 9.66
CA TYR A 66 -9.62 1.36 10.83
C TYR A 66 -8.49 1.42 11.85
N TRP A 67 -7.88 0.28 12.19
CA TRP A 67 -6.75 0.24 13.12
C TRP A 67 -5.54 0.97 12.57
N TYR A 68 -5.24 0.79 11.28
CA TYR A 68 -4.17 1.53 10.61
C TYR A 68 -4.41 3.04 10.63
N ALA A 69 -5.65 3.51 10.42
CA ALA A 69 -5.97 4.93 10.48
C ALA A 69 -5.87 5.50 11.90
N ARG A 70 -6.31 4.72 12.90
CA ARG A 70 -6.37 5.15 14.30
C ARG A 70 -4.98 5.22 14.93
N ASP A 71 -4.17 4.19 14.71
CA ASP A 71 -2.88 3.96 15.36
C ASP A 71 -1.73 4.14 14.36
N TYR A 72 -1.84 5.12 13.47
CA TYR A 72 -0.86 5.33 12.38
C TYR A 72 0.53 5.69 12.91
N GLU A 73 1.53 4.85 12.59
CA GLU A 73 2.94 5.10 12.88
C GLU A 73 3.79 5.06 11.59
N PRO A 74 4.47 6.16 11.22
CA PRO A 74 5.26 6.23 9.98
C PRO A 74 6.37 5.17 9.89
N MET A 75 6.91 4.74 11.03
CA MET A 75 7.98 3.75 11.08
C MET A 75 7.49 2.37 10.60
N ASP A 76 6.23 2.03 10.85
CA ASP A 76 5.66 0.76 10.40
C ASP A 76 5.47 0.73 8.88
N ASP A 77 5.12 1.86 8.28
CA ASP A 77 5.12 2.01 6.83
C ASP A 77 6.51 1.81 6.23
N VAL A 78 7.54 2.41 6.82
CA VAL A 78 8.92 2.24 6.34
C VAL A 78 9.35 0.78 6.43
N LYS A 79 9.08 0.10 7.55
CA LYS A 79 9.36 -1.34 7.72
C LYS A 79 8.60 -2.17 6.67
N LEU A 80 7.34 -1.84 6.42
CA LEU A 80 6.49 -2.58 5.48
C LEU A 80 6.95 -2.37 4.03
N ILE A 81 7.32 -1.14 3.64
CA ILE A 81 7.93 -0.83 2.35
C ILE A 81 9.22 -1.62 2.16
N TRP A 82 10.08 -1.66 3.18
CA TRP A 82 11.33 -2.42 3.12
C TRP A 82 11.06 -3.92 2.94
N LYS A 83 10.13 -4.48 3.72
CA LYS A 83 9.72 -5.89 3.62
C LYS A 83 9.12 -6.23 2.25
N MET A 84 8.36 -5.29 1.66
CA MET A 84 7.67 -5.47 0.38
C MET A 84 8.41 -4.86 -0.80
N TYR A 85 9.69 -4.48 -0.64
CA TYR A 85 10.48 -3.79 -1.68
C TYR A 85 10.41 -4.48 -3.04
N ARG A 86 10.53 -5.81 -3.07
CA ARG A 86 10.49 -6.62 -4.30
C ARG A 86 9.14 -6.57 -5.04
N ARG A 87 8.07 -6.15 -4.36
CA ARG A 87 6.68 -6.11 -4.84
C ARG A 87 6.18 -4.68 -5.09
N LEU A 88 6.99 -3.65 -4.92
CA LEU A 88 6.59 -2.26 -5.16
C LEU A 88 6.27 -1.93 -6.63
N GLY A 89 6.57 -2.85 -7.55
CA GLY A 89 6.19 -2.74 -8.96
C GLY A 89 4.91 -3.52 -9.33
N GLU A 90 4.24 -4.15 -8.37
CA GLU A 90 2.98 -4.86 -8.63
C GLU A 90 1.81 -3.93 -8.96
#